data_AF-A0A227KA25-F1
#
_entry.id   AF-A0A227KA25-F1
#
_cell.length_a   1.000
_cell.length_b   1.000
_cell.length_c   1.000
_cell.angle_alpha   90.00
_cell.angle_beta   90.00
_cell.angle_gamma   90.00
#
_symmetry.space_group_name_H-M   'P 1'
#
loop_
_entity.id
_entity.type
_entity.pdbx_description
1 polymer ?
#
loop_
_entity_poly.entity_id
_entity_poly.type
_entity_poly.pdbx_seq_one_letter_code
_entity_poly.pdbx_strand_id
1 'polypeptide(L)'
;MSKYQYTERDTDALLGRRGFLKVVGLCAVVVAAAGAVITKIVTGRNKVILDRQEGLYADDKRLQKVKLTSSHENDVCWKVYEDMKGKPVEGEMYELNHTHYFPRSQLAMKETKHV
;
A
#
# COMPACT_ATOMS: atom_id res chain seq x y z
N MET A 1 32.24 70.06 12.47
CA MET A 1 31.31 68.97 12.10
C MET A 1 32.11 67.67 12.06
N SER A 2 31.75 66.68 12.90
CA SER A 2 32.42 65.38 12.89
C SER A 2 32.10 64.64 11.58
N LYS A 3 33.12 64.19 10.85
CA LYS A 3 32.93 63.38 9.63
C LYS A 3 32.38 62.02 10.04
N TYR A 4 31.22 61.65 9.49
CA TYR A 4 30.67 60.31 9.66
C TYR A 4 31.63 59.29 9.03
N GLN A 5 32.18 58.40 9.84
CA GLN A 5 33.11 57.36 9.41
C GLN A 5 32.37 56.03 9.38
N TYR A 6 31.95 55.64 8.17
CA TYR A 6 31.32 54.34 7.94
C TYR A 6 32.38 53.25 8.11
N THR A 7 32.19 52.40 9.12
CA THR A 7 32.96 51.16 9.30
C THR A 7 32.06 50.03 8.86
N GLU A 8 32.43 49.34 7.78
CA GLU A 8 31.73 48.11 7.40
C GLU A 8 31.85 47.13 8.57
N ARG A 9 30.73 46.53 8.93
CA ARG A 9 30.69 45.51 9.97
C ARG A 9 31.48 44.31 9.42
N ASP A 10 32.56 43.94 10.09
CA ASP A 10 33.51 42.93 9.62
C ASP A 10 32.79 41.59 9.34
N THR A 11 32.44 41.36 8.08
CA THR A 11 31.67 40.21 7.62
C THR A 11 32.54 38.94 7.64
N ASP A 12 33.86 39.08 7.50
CA ASP A 12 34.83 38.00 7.67
C ASP A 12 34.93 37.55 9.12
N ALA A 13 34.80 38.47 10.08
CA ALA A 13 34.71 38.15 11.51
C ALA A 13 33.39 37.46 11.89
N LEU A 14 32.31 37.72 11.15
CA LEU A 14 30.98 37.16 11.40
C LEU A 14 30.80 35.77 10.77
N LEU A 15 31.26 35.57 9.52
CA LEU A 15 31.11 34.28 8.82
C LEU A 15 32.11 34.09 7.66
N GLY A 16 33.42 34.08 7.94
CA GLY A 16 34.44 33.79 6.92
C GLY A 16 34.23 32.46 6.18
N ARG A 17 34.91 32.24 5.03
CA ARG A 17 34.72 31.10 4.09
C ARG A 17 34.58 29.73 4.75
N ARG A 18 35.38 29.43 5.78
CA ARG A 18 35.33 28.16 6.53
C ARG A 18 34.10 28.07 7.45
N GLY A 19 33.68 29.19 8.05
CA GLY A 19 32.45 29.28 8.83
C GLY A 19 31.21 29.10 7.95
N PHE A 20 31.19 29.74 6.78
CA PHE A 20 30.15 29.55 5.77
C PHE A 20 29.99 28.08 5.36
N LEU A 21 31.10 27.40 5.02
CA LEU A 21 31.06 25.97 4.66
C LEU A 21 30.55 25.08 5.79
N LYS A 22 30.86 25.40 7.06
CA LYS A 22 30.34 24.66 8.22
C LYS A 22 28.83 24.85 8.39
N VAL A 23 28.34 26.08 8.25
CA VAL A 23 26.90 26.39 8.37
C VAL A 23 26.11 25.73 7.23
N VAL A 24 26.58 25.86 5.99
CA VAL A 24 25.95 25.21 4.83
C VAL A 24 25.99 23.69 4.99
N GLY A 25 27.12 23.12 5.41
CA GLY A 25 27.25 21.70 5.69
C GLY A 25 26.26 21.22 6.77
N LEU A 26 26.10 21.99 7.86
CA LEU A 26 25.13 21.70 8.91
C LEU A 26 23.69 21.74 8.36
N CYS A 27 23.33 22.78 7.61
CA CYS A 27 22.01 22.88 6.99
C CYS A 27 21.73 21.72 6.03
N ALA A 28 22.71 21.33 5.21
CA ALA A 28 22.58 20.20 4.30
C ALA A 28 22.34 18.88 5.05
N VAL A 29 23.06 18.64 6.15
CA VAL A 29 22.86 17.46 7.00
C VAL A 29 21.47 17.45 7.64
N VAL A 30 21.00 18.59 8.15
CA VAL A 30 19.65 18.70 8.75
C VAL A 30 18.56 18.41 7.72
N VAL A 31 18.66 18.98 6.52
CA VAL A 31 17.70 18.74 5.43
C VAL A 31 17.71 17.27 5.01
N ALA A 32 18.88 16.66 4.87
CA ALA A 32 19.00 15.25 4.51
C ALA A 32 18.42 14.32 5.58
N ALA A 33 18.68 14.61 6.87
CA ALA A 33 18.12 13.84 7.98
C ALA A 33 16.58 13.95 8.03
N ALA A 34 16.03 15.15 7.89
CA ALA A 34 14.59 15.37 7.83
C ALA A 34 13.96 14.64 6.64
N GLY A 35 14.59 14.72 5.46
CA GLY A 35 14.17 13.98 4.27
C GLY A 35 14.12 12.47 4.51
N ALA A 36 15.16 11.89 5.10
CA ALA A 36 15.21 10.46 5.40
C ALA A 36 14.09 10.00 6.35
N VAL A 37 13.75 10.81 7.37
CA VAL A 37 12.64 10.51 8.29
C VAL A 37 11.29 10.57 7.58
N ILE A 38 11.05 11.61 6.78
CA ILE A 38 9.81 11.76 5.99
C ILE A 38 9.67 10.60 5.01
N THR A 39 10.73 10.23 4.31
CA THR A 39 10.73 9.08 3.40
C THR A 39 10.37 7.79 4.14
N LYS A 40 10.97 7.52 5.30
CA LYS A 40 10.63 6.33 6.11
C LYS A 40 9.16 6.29 6.52
N ILE A 41 8.60 7.44 6.91
CA ILE A 41 7.19 7.52 7.27
C ILE A 41 6.34 7.21 6.05
N VAL A 42 6.61 7.84 4.90
CA VAL A 42 5.84 7.68 3.66
C VAL A 42 5.91 6.25 3.12
N THR A 43 7.10 5.65 3.06
CA THR A 43 7.27 4.27 2.56
C THR A 43 6.75 3.24 3.56
N GLY A 44 6.79 3.53 4.86
CA GLY A 44 6.27 2.68 5.92
C GLY A 44 4.74 2.59 5.97
N ARG A 45 4.01 3.56 5.38
CA ARG A 45 2.53 3.66 5.47
C ARG A 45 1.83 2.37 5.07
N ASN A 46 2.31 1.71 4.02
CA ASN A 46 1.68 0.52 3.47
C ASN A 46 2.50 -0.75 3.69
N LYS A 47 3.56 -0.70 4.50
CA LYS A 47 4.49 -1.82 4.67
C LYS A 47 3.76 -3.12 5.03
N VAL A 48 2.86 -3.08 6.00
CA VAL A 48 2.12 -4.28 6.44
C VAL A 48 1.24 -4.87 5.33
N ILE A 49 0.65 -4.03 4.48
CA ILE A 49 -0.18 -4.50 3.36
C ILE A 49 0.70 -5.14 2.29
N LEU A 50 1.84 -4.51 1.97
CA LEU A 50 2.81 -5.04 1.02
C LEU A 50 3.42 -6.35 1.50
N ASP A 51 3.79 -6.45 2.77
CA ASP A 51 4.34 -7.68 3.36
C ASP A 51 3.30 -8.83 3.31
N ARG A 52 2.00 -8.54 3.52
CA ARG A 52 0.92 -9.53 3.37
C ARG A 52 0.75 -9.98 1.92
N GLN A 53 0.80 -9.04 0.98
CA GLN A 53 0.70 -9.29 -0.44
C GLN A 53 1.90 -10.13 -0.94
N GLU A 54 3.10 -9.84 -0.46
CA GLU A 54 4.31 -10.62 -0.76
C GLU A 54 4.18 -12.06 -0.25
N GLY A 55 3.70 -12.25 0.98
CA GLY A 55 3.44 -13.58 1.53
C GLY A 55 2.43 -14.38 0.69
N LEU A 56 1.31 -13.76 0.29
CA LEU A 56 0.31 -14.38 -0.56
C LEU A 56 0.90 -14.83 -1.92
N TYR A 57 1.72 -13.99 -2.55
CA TYR A 57 2.36 -14.36 -3.82
C TYR A 57 3.50 -15.36 -3.68
N ALA A 58 4.16 -15.43 -2.52
CA ALA A 58 5.15 -16.48 -2.26
C ALA A 58 4.46 -17.86 -2.21
N ASP A 59 3.27 -17.92 -1.61
CA ASP A 59 2.44 -19.13 -1.62
C ASP A 59 1.92 -19.48 -3.02
N ASP A 60 1.46 -18.50 -3.79
CA ASP A 60 1.06 -18.72 -5.19
C ASP A 60 2.20 -19.28 -6.05
N LYS A 61 3.42 -18.73 -5.93
CA LYS A 61 4.62 -19.26 -6.61
C LYS A 61 4.94 -20.72 -6.24
N ARG A 62 4.60 -21.15 -5.02
CA ARG A 62 4.74 -22.56 -4.62
C ARG A 62 3.72 -23.43 -5.35
N LEU A 63 2.48 -22.98 -5.49
CA LEU A 63 1.42 -23.68 -6.23
C LEU A 63 1.69 -23.71 -7.76
N GLN A 64 2.32 -22.68 -8.31
CA GLN A 64 2.77 -22.65 -9.71
C GLN A 64 3.70 -23.83 -10.05
N LYS A 65 4.57 -24.23 -9.12
CA LYS A 65 5.50 -25.37 -9.34
C LYS A 65 4.78 -26.71 -9.49
N VAL A 66 3.59 -26.84 -8.91
CA VAL A 66 2.77 -28.06 -8.97
C VAL A 66 1.60 -27.92 -9.94
N LYS A 67 1.58 -26.86 -10.76
CA LYS A 67 0.52 -26.59 -11.75
C LYS A 67 -0.88 -26.55 -11.13
N LEU A 68 -0.99 -25.94 -9.95
CA LEU A 68 -2.25 -25.69 -9.25
C LEU A 68 -2.49 -24.18 -9.15
N THR A 69 -2.40 -23.49 -10.29
CA THR A 69 -2.45 -22.03 -10.39
C THR A 69 -3.87 -21.52 -10.58
N SER A 70 -4.72 -22.36 -11.17
CA SER A 70 -6.09 -22.02 -11.51
C SER A 70 -7.06 -22.95 -10.80
N SER A 71 -8.22 -22.44 -10.39
CA SER A 71 -9.21 -23.22 -9.63
C SER A 71 -9.72 -24.47 -10.37
N HIS A 72 -9.70 -24.48 -11.71
CA HIS A 72 -10.09 -25.63 -12.52
C HIS A 72 -9.00 -26.71 -12.62
N GLU A 73 -7.78 -26.45 -12.12
CA GLU A 73 -6.71 -27.45 -11.98
C GLU A 73 -6.83 -28.21 -10.66
N ASN A 74 -7.78 -27.84 -9.78
CA ASN A 74 -7.98 -28.49 -8.48
C ASN A 74 -8.91 -29.70 -8.59
N ASP A 75 -8.34 -30.89 -8.40
CA ASP A 75 -9.07 -32.17 -8.42
C ASP A 75 -10.21 -32.23 -7.40
N VAL A 76 -10.04 -31.61 -6.22
CA VAL A 76 -11.08 -31.58 -5.19
C VAL A 76 -12.28 -30.75 -5.66
N CYS A 77 -12.04 -29.63 -6.36
CA CYS A 77 -13.12 -28.84 -6.93
C CYS A 77 -13.90 -29.65 -7.97
N TRP A 78 -13.21 -30.37 -8.86
CA TRP A 78 -13.86 -31.23 -9.85
C TRP A 78 -14.64 -32.37 -9.24
N LYS A 79 -14.10 -33.00 -8.19
CA LYS A 79 -14.77 -34.10 -7.50
C LYS A 79 -16.15 -33.69 -6.96
N VAL A 80 -16.30 -32.47 -6.46
CA VAL A 80 -17.61 -31.95 -6.03
C VAL A 80 -18.60 -31.90 -7.20
N TYR A 81 -18.16 -31.44 -8.38
CA TYR A 81 -19.02 -31.43 -9.57
C TYR A 81 -19.35 -32.85 -10.05
N GLU A 82 -18.40 -33.77 -10.01
CA GLU A 82 -18.60 -35.18 -10.39
C GLU A 82 -19.59 -35.90 -9.46
N ASP A 83 -19.38 -35.78 -8.14
CA ASP A 83 -20.20 -36.45 -7.12
C ASP A 83 -21.66 -35.95 -7.17
N MET A 84 -21.85 -34.66 -7.43
CA MET A 84 -23.18 -34.05 -7.55
C MET A 84 -23.76 -34.12 -8.96
N LYS A 85 -23.04 -34.71 -9.93
CA LYS A 85 -23.42 -34.74 -11.36
C LYS A 85 -23.79 -33.35 -11.90
N GLY A 86 -23.16 -32.32 -11.36
CA GLY A 86 -23.45 -30.93 -11.63
C GLY A 86 -22.58 -30.35 -12.74
N LYS A 87 -23.01 -29.24 -13.31
CA LYS A 87 -22.20 -28.42 -14.23
C LYS A 87 -22.13 -26.99 -13.71
N PRO A 88 -21.05 -26.25 -13.98
CA PRO A 88 -20.99 -24.84 -13.66
C PRO A 88 -22.20 -24.10 -14.25
N VAL A 89 -22.83 -23.24 -13.45
CA VAL A 89 -23.94 -22.35 -13.87
C VAL A 89 -25.25 -23.06 -14.21
N GLU A 90 -25.38 -24.37 -13.95
CA GLU A 90 -26.59 -25.14 -14.29
C GLU A 90 -27.09 -26.01 -13.14
N GLY A 91 -28.39 -26.33 -13.17
CA GLY A 91 -29.04 -27.28 -12.28
C GLY A 91 -28.82 -26.98 -10.79
N GLU A 92 -28.56 -28.03 -10.01
CA GLU A 92 -28.36 -27.95 -8.55
C GLU A 92 -27.17 -27.04 -8.18
N MET A 93 -26.13 -26.97 -9.01
CA MET A 93 -24.98 -26.08 -8.79
C MET A 93 -25.34 -24.60 -8.95
N TYR A 94 -26.32 -24.29 -9.80
CA TYR A 94 -26.83 -22.93 -9.89
C TYR A 94 -27.56 -22.56 -8.60
N GLU A 95 -28.48 -23.41 -8.16
CA GLU A 95 -29.31 -23.17 -6.97
C GLU A 95 -28.48 -23.07 -5.67
N LEU A 96 -27.41 -23.83 -5.55
CA LEU A 96 -26.56 -23.84 -4.35
C LEU A 96 -25.53 -22.70 -4.32
N ASN A 97 -24.94 -22.35 -5.47
CA ASN A 97 -23.80 -21.43 -5.51
C ASN A 97 -24.15 -20.03 -6.01
N HIS A 98 -25.36 -19.81 -6.51
CA HIS A 98 -25.82 -18.50 -6.98
C HIS A 98 -26.83 -17.88 -6.01
N THR A 99 -26.90 -16.56 -6.05
CA THR A 99 -27.85 -15.78 -5.25
C THR A 99 -28.44 -14.66 -6.09
N HIS A 100 -29.48 -14.02 -5.58
CA HIS A 100 -30.14 -12.90 -6.24
C HIS A 100 -29.86 -11.60 -5.49
N TYR A 101 -29.61 -10.54 -6.25
CA TYR A 101 -29.45 -9.20 -5.72
C TYR A 101 -30.74 -8.41 -5.89
N PHE A 102 -31.09 -7.62 -4.88
CA PHE A 102 -32.23 -6.71 -4.92
C PHE A 102 -31.74 -5.25 -4.85
N PRO A 103 -32.41 -4.31 -5.56
CA PRO A 103 -32.11 -2.90 -5.42
C PRO A 103 -32.22 -2.46 -3.96
N ARG A 104 -31.16 -1.87 -3.41
CA ARG A 104 -31.11 -1.48 -1.99
C ARG A 104 -32.22 -0.50 -1.59
N SER A 105 -32.69 0.32 -2.53
CA SER A 105 -33.83 1.22 -2.35
C SER A 105 -35.16 0.48 -2.11
N GLN A 106 -35.31 -0.74 -2.65
CA GLN A 106 -36.49 -1.58 -2.43
C GLN A 106 -36.43 -2.36 -1.11
N LEU A 107 -35.22 -2.57 -0.56
CA LEU A 107 -35.02 -3.21 0.76
C LEU A 107 -35.41 -2.29 1.92
N ALA A 108 -35.37 -0.97 1.76
CA ALA A 108 -35.85 -0.03 2.79
C ALA A 108 -37.39 0.01 2.90
N MET A 109 -38.11 -0.45 1.87
CA MET A 109 -39.59 -0.45 1.84
C MET A 109 -40.21 -1.74 2.37
N LYS A 110 -39.44 -2.84 2.42
CA LYS A 110 -39.80 -4.06 3.13
C LYS A 110 -38.97 -4.07 4.40
N GLU A 111 -39.56 -3.89 5.58
CA GLU A 111 -38.87 -3.97 6.89
C GLU A 111 -38.34 -5.38 7.22
N THR A 112 -37.70 -6.05 6.27
CA THR A 112 -37.07 -7.35 6.43
C THR A 112 -35.63 -7.14 6.84
N LYS A 113 -35.29 -7.54 8.07
CA LYS A 113 -33.91 -7.55 8.57
C LYS A 113 -33.05 -8.43 7.66
N HIS A 114 -31.86 -7.92 7.32
CA HIS A 114 -30.79 -8.70 6.72
C HIS A 114 -30.50 -9.91 7.61
N VAL A 115 -30.63 -11.12 7.06
CA VAL A 115 -30.03 -12.34 7.63
C VAL A 115 -28.59 -12.40 7.16
#